data_AF-A9GPZ1-F1
#
_entry.id   AF-A9GPZ1-F1
#
_cell.length_a   1.000
_cell.length_b   1.000
_cell.length_c   1.000
_cell.angle_alpha   90.00
_cell.angle_beta   90.00
_cell.angle_gamma   90.00
#
_symmetry.space_group_name_H-M   'P 1'
#
loop_
_entity.id
_entity.type
_entity.pdbx_description
1 polymer ?
#
loop_
_entity_poly.entity_id
_entity_poly.type
_entity_poly.pdbx_seq_one_letter_code
_entity_poly.pdbx_strand_id
1 'polypeptide(L)'
;MSRRRRDPPAREPGQDAARGTAPALRRALALGAAGLALALGAAGLALGAAGCAEPPALDLMLVPDPNVNTTEQLLAHVQQAVLVVDAEEGLYAPGEERSQGGVQVKNADVDAALELVFTLSIERERLPIIRIEQGGLPDVSLTIRVLGLQASPAPGSFVARGELMGARLAAPPPMMTVPFNLRPEVRPPRVERVLPDDGGVALRCAVPSLVISFSRPIDEASLRAPGAVAITPDPGPISVAMDPSGLVANVATPRLVGVGGLAYRVAIASAVRDLAGQPLDQVAAEAGAQGYLGDFSLSCEPPPTEPTEPPCAPDYACPLGAACVGGVCLPRDCPVPCPGGRVCDRLRALCVDDCRADALFSPCAPERRCDTTSGLCR
;
A
#
# COMPACT_ATOMS: atom_id res chain seq x y z
N MET A 1 -31.06 17.76 -68.94
CA MET A 1 -32.09 17.89 -67.87
C MET A 1 -31.41 17.82 -66.51
N SER A 2 -31.56 18.92 -65.75
CA SER A 2 -31.29 19.21 -64.33
C SER A 2 -30.28 18.40 -63.50
N ARG A 3 -29.17 19.09 -63.19
CA ARG A 3 -28.40 18.93 -61.94
C ARG A 3 -29.23 19.45 -60.75
N ARG A 4 -29.18 18.78 -59.59
CA ARG A 4 -29.48 19.40 -58.29
C ARG A 4 -28.31 19.19 -57.34
N ARG A 5 -27.57 20.27 -57.10
CA ARG A 5 -26.71 20.47 -55.93
C ARG A 5 -27.61 20.56 -54.68
N ARG A 6 -27.19 19.97 -53.57
CA ARG A 6 -27.71 20.31 -52.23
C ARG A 6 -26.60 21.05 -51.52
N ASP A 7 -26.83 22.33 -51.28
CA ASP A 7 -26.03 23.18 -50.42
C ASP A 7 -26.37 22.91 -48.94
N PRO A 8 -25.44 23.15 -48.00
CA PRO A 8 -25.65 22.98 -46.56
C PRO A 8 -26.45 24.15 -45.95
N PRO A 9 -27.14 23.94 -44.80
CA PRO A 9 -27.87 25.02 -44.16
C PRO A 9 -26.94 26.02 -43.45
N ALA A 10 -27.42 27.26 -43.45
CA ALA A 10 -26.78 28.49 -43.05
C ALA A 10 -26.51 28.59 -41.53
N ARG A 11 -25.41 29.28 -41.19
CA ARG A 11 -25.18 29.88 -39.87
C ARG A 11 -26.00 31.17 -39.77
N GLU A 12 -26.79 31.31 -38.70
CA GLU A 12 -27.35 32.59 -38.29
C GLU A 12 -26.35 33.39 -37.43
N PRO A 13 -26.23 34.72 -37.65
CA PRO A 13 -25.54 35.66 -36.77
C PRO A 13 -26.51 36.57 -36.01
N GLY A 14 -26.18 36.93 -34.76
CA GLY A 14 -26.81 38.02 -34.01
C GLY A 14 -26.89 37.71 -32.51
N GLN A 15 -26.10 38.40 -31.68
CA GLN A 15 -26.51 39.59 -30.89
C GLN A 15 -27.33 39.17 -29.64
N ASP A 16 -27.14 39.67 -28.42
CA ASP A 16 -26.28 40.69 -27.86
C ASP A 16 -26.40 40.58 -26.32
N ALA A 17 -25.41 41.16 -25.62
CA ALA A 17 -25.54 41.77 -24.29
C ALA A 17 -26.10 40.96 -23.09
N ALA A 18 -25.19 40.55 -22.19
CA ALA A 18 -25.37 40.75 -20.75
C ALA A 18 -24.00 40.89 -20.06
N ARG A 19 -23.51 42.14 -19.98
CA ARG A 19 -22.47 42.53 -19.03
C ARG A 19 -23.07 42.49 -17.62
N GLY A 20 -22.79 41.42 -16.88
CA GLY A 20 -22.98 41.36 -15.44
C GLY A 20 -21.66 41.63 -14.73
N THR A 21 -21.44 42.87 -14.32
CA THR A 21 -20.38 43.24 -13.37
C THR A 21 -20.69 42.61 -12.01
N ALA A 22 -19.96 41.57 -11.63
CA ALA A 22 -19.97 41.05 -10.26
C ALA A 22 -19.04 41.91 -9.38
N PRO A 23 -19.50 42.40 -8.22
CA PRO A 23 -18.67 43.19 -7.32
C PRO A 23 -17.67 42.28 -6.60
N ALA A 24 -16.43 42.76 -6.52
CA ALA A 24 -15.40 42.22 -5.65
C ALA A 24 -15.85 42.34 -4.18
N LEU A 25 -16.32 41.24 -3.60
CA LEU A 25 -16.45 41.11 -2.15
C LEU A 25 -15.20 40.42 -1.62
N ARG A 26 -14.20 41.24 -1.29
CA ARG A 26 -13.18 40.88 -0.29
C ARG A 26 -13.91 40.76 1.05
N ARG A 27 -14.18 39.53 1.51
CA ARG A 27 -14.40 39.23 2.92
C ARG A 27 -13.22 38.43 3.41
N ALA A 28 -12.31 39.13 4.08
CA ALA A 28 -11.37 38.50 5.01
C ALA A 28 -12.20 37.95 6.17
N LEU A 29 -12.31 36.62 6.23
CA LEU A 29 -12.78 35.90 7.41
C LEU A 29 -11.53 35.37 8.10
N ALA A 30 -11.04 36.14 9.07
CA ALA A 30 -10.19 35.61 10.11
C ALA A 30 -11.08 34.73 11.01
N LEU A 31 -11.03 33.41 10.83
CA LEU A 31 -11.55 32.50 11.85
C LEU A 31 -10.46 32.37 12.92
N GLY A 32 -10.72 33.04 14.05
CA GLY A 32 -9.97 32.86 15.27
C GLY A 32 -10.13 31.44 15.79
N ALA A 33 -9.03 30.88 16.28
CA ALA A 33 -9.01 29.73 17.16
C ALA A 33 -9.86 30.06 18.40
N ALA A 34 -11.06 29.49 18.47
CA ALA A 34 -11.88 29.55 19.67
C ALA A 34 -11.40 28.45 20.62
N GLY A 35 -10.43 28.80 21.48
CA GLY A 35 -10.14 28.05 22.69
C GLY A 35 -11.36 28.12 23.61
N LEU A 36 -12.02 26.99 23.83
CA LEU A 36 -13.15 26.88 24.74
C LEU A 36 -12.62 26.68 26.17
N ALA A 37 -12.31 27.78 26.86
CA ALA A 37 -12.02 27.77 28.29
C ALA A 37 -13.33 27.88 29.09
N LEU A 38 -13.72 26.80 29.79
CA LEU A 38 -14.81 26.81 30.76
C LEU A 38 -14.33 27.42 32.08
N ALA A 39 -14.89 28.56 32.47
CA ALA A 39 -14.64 29.23 33.74
C ALA A 39 -15.69 28.83 34.79
N LEU A 40 -15.22 28.39 35.96
CA LEU A 40 -16.02 28.14 37.16
C LEU A 40 -15.41 28.94 38.33
N GLY A 41 -16.26 29.75 38.98
CA GLY A 41 -16.21 30.07 40.41
C GLY A 41 -15.02 30.87 40.96
N ALA A 42 -15.24 32.16 41.22
CA ALA A 42 -14.35 32.99 42.02
C ALA A 42 -14.51 32.72 43.53
N ALA A 43 -13.41 32.41 44.22
CA ALA A 43 -13.12 32.88 45.60
C ALA A 43 -11.72 32.44 46.06
N GLY A 44 -10.89 33.39 46.50
CA GLY A 44 -9.71 33.13 47.34
C GLY A 44 -8.36 33.36 46.66
N LEU A 45 -7.90 34.62 46.63
CA LEU A 45 -6.52 34.98 46.29
C LEU A 45 -5.54 34.42 47.34
N ALA A 46 -4.75 33.43 46.93
CA ALA A 46 -3.42 33.20 47.47
C ALA A 46 -2.44 33.29 46.29
N LEU A 47 -1.77 34.45 46.14
CA LEU A 47 -0.64 34.62 45.22
C LEU A 47 0.59 33.88 45.78
N GLY A 48 0.55 32.56 45.72
CA GLY A 48 1.77 31.78 45.60
C GLY A 48 2.22 31.87 44.15
N ALA A 49 3.51 32.06 43.91
CA ALA A 49 4.13 31.80 42.62
C ALA A 49 4.10 30.29 42.33
N ALA A 50 2.90 29.72 42.23
CA ALA A 50 2.67 28.43 41.62
C ALA A 50 3.05 28.63 40.15
N GLY A 51 4.30 28.27 39.83
CA GLY A 51 4.76 28.25 38.45
C GLY A 51 3.72 27.51 37.64
N CYS A 52 3.17 28.16 36.62
CA CYS A 52 2.20 27.58 35.71
C CYS A 52 2.92 26.46 34.94
N ALA A 53 3.06 25.29 35.56
CA ALA A 53 3.51 24.10 34.89
C ALA A 53 2.46 23.79 33.81
N GLU A 54 2.91 23.69 32.57
CA GLU A 54 2.03 23.28 31.48
C GLU A 54 1.42 21.91 31.84
N PRO A 55 0.10 21.73 31.68
CA PRO A 55 -0.51 20.43 31.94
C PRO A 55 0.12 19.39 30.99
N PRO A 56 0.27 18.12 31.43
CA PRO A 56 0.76 17.07 30.54
C PRO A 56 -0.10 16.98 29.28
N ALA A 57 0.56 16.92 28.13
CA ALA A 57 -0.11 16.79 26.85
C ALA A 57 0.73 15.94 25.90
N LEU A 58 0.20 15.71 24.71
CA LEU A 58 0.81 14.98 23.62
C LEU A 58 0.45 15.69 22.32
N ASP A 59 1.46 16.02 21.52
CA ASP A 59 1.23 16.60 20.21
C ASP A 59 1.49 15.57 19.12
N LEU A 60 0.54 15.41 18.20
CA LEU A 60 0.59 14.45 17.12
C LEU A 60 0.78 15.17 15.78
N MET A 61 1.80 14.77 15.04
CA MET A 61 2.02 15.21 13.67
C MET A 61 1.71 14.06 12.72
N LEU A 62 0.69 14.22 11.88
CA LEU A 62 0.37 13.24 10.85
C LEU A 62 1.38 13.39 9.70
N VAL A 63 2.09 12.31 9.38
CA VAL A 63 3.14 12.33 8.34
C VAL A 63 2.88 11.21 7.33
N PRO A 64 2.78 11.53 6.03
CA PRO A 64 2.75 10.49 5.00
C PRO A 64 4.08 9.75 4.92
N ASP A 65 4.02 8.44 4.67
CA ASP A 65 5.18 7.70 4.18
C ASP A 65 5.39 8.09 2.70
N PRO A 66 6.54 8.69 2.34
CA PRO A 66 6.80 9.13 0.98
C PRO A 66 6.81 7.98 -0.05
N ASN A 67 7.00 6.74 0.38
CA ASN A 67 6.94 5.57 -0.52
C ASN A 67 5.49 5.15 -0.83
N VAL A 68 4.54 5.59 -0.01
CA VAL A 68 3.13 5.22 -0.11
C VAL A 68 2.31 6.29 -0.82
N ASN A 69 2.39 7.55 -0.37
CA ASN A 69 1.67 8.68 -0.95
C ASN A 69 2.32 10.03 -0.59
N THR A 70 2.09 11.07 -1.39
CA THR A 70 2.40 12.45 -1.02
C THR A 70 1.38 13.07 -0.07
N THR A 71 1.75 14.19 0.54
CA THR A 71 0.81 15.04 1.30
C THR A 71 -0.33 15.53 0.39
N GLU A 72 -0.01 15.95 -0.83
CA GLU A 72 -0.99 16.41 -1.82
C GLU A 72 -2.00 15.32 -2.16
N GLN A 73 -1.55 14.08 -2.35
CA GLN A 73 -2.42 12.92 -2.57
C GLN A 73 -3.35 12.65 -1.38
N LEU A 74 -2.85 12.75 -0.14
CA LEU A 74 -3.69 12.65 1.05
C LEU A 74 -4.74 13.75 1.10
N LEU A 75 -4.35 15.01 0.95
CA LEU A 75 -5.25 16.17 1.04
C LEU A 75 -6.29 16.19 -0.10
N ALA A 76 -5.99 15.56 -1.24
CA ALA A 76 -6.96 15.36 -2.31
C ALA A 76 -8.07 14.36 -1.95
N HIS A 77 -7.79 13.37 -1.09
CA HIS A 77 -8.72 12.30 -0.73
C HIS A 77 -9.34 12.45 0.66
N VAL A 78 -8.64 13.09 1.59
CA VAL A 78 -9.02 13.19 3.00
C VAL A 78 -9.53 14.59 3.30
N GLN A 79 -10.79 14.70 3.72
CA GLN A 79 -11.43 15.96 4.11
C GLN A 79 -11.73 16.02 5.61
N GLN A 80 -11.85 14.85 6.24
CA GLN A 80 -12.02 14.72 7.68
C GLN A 80 -11.10 13.62 8.20
N ALA A 81 -10.67 13.74 9.46
CA ALA A 81 -10.03 12.67 10.20
C ALA A 81 -10.83 12.32 11.45
N VAL A 82 -10.94 11.04 11.75
CA VAL A 82 -11.43 10.54 13.03
C VAL A 82 -10.24 10.03 13.81
N LEU A 83 -9.97 10.66 14.95
CA LEU A 83 -8.96 10.24 15.90
C LEU A 83 -9.63 9.39 16.96
N VAL A 84 -9.18 8.16 17.15
CA VAL A 84 -9.61 7.26 18.23
C VAL A 84 -8.43 7.10 19.17
N VAL A 85 -8.58 7.59 20.39
CA VAL A 85 -7.60 7.43 21.47
C VAL A 85 -8.12 6.38 22.41
N ASP A 86 -7.28 5.40 22.67
CA ASP A 86 -7.61 4.16 23.36
C ASP A 86 -6.48 3.79 24.33
N ALA A 87 -6.76 2.89 25.28
CA ALA A 87 -5.80 2.32 26.21
C ALA A 87 -6.18 0.87 26.53
N GLU A 88 -5.19 0.01 26.76
CA GLU A 88 -5.41 -1.42 27.05
C GLU A 88 -6.33 -1.67 28.26
N GLU A 89 -6.30 -0.78 29.25
CA GLU A 89 -7.14 -0.86 30.45
C GLU A 89 -8.48 -0.11 30.30
N GLY A 90 -8.71 0.52 29.14
CA GLY A 90 -9.81 1.44 28.87
C GLY A 90 -9.58 2.86 29.39
N LEU A 91 -10.11 3.86 28.68
CA LEU A 91 -10.03 5.27 29.12
C LEU A 91 -11.19 5.68 30.01
N TYR A 92 -12.38 5.12 29.78
CA TYR A 92 -13.60 5.39 30.53
C TYR A 92 -14.38 4.10 30.78
N ALA A 93 -15.16 4.08 31.85
CA ALA A 93 -15.97 2.92 32.21
C ALA A 93 -17.23 2.81 31.32
N PRO A 94 -17.77 1.61 31.08
CA PRO A 94 -19.06 1.44 30.40
C PRO A 94 -20.16 2.27 31.08
N GLY A 95 -21.01 2.94 30.29
CA GLY A 95 -22.05 3.84 30.80
C GLY A 95 -21.63 5.30 30.93
N GLU A 96 -20.36 5.64 30.69
CA GLU A 96 -19.87 7.02 30.65
C GLU A 96 -19.93 7.66 29.25
N GLU A 97 -20.73 7.09 28.34
CA GLU A 97 -20.87 7.61 26.98
C GLU A 97 -21.40 9.04 26.98
N ARG A 98 -20.72 9.92 26.25
CA ARG A 98 -21.10 11.32 26.16
C ARG A 98 -20.61 11.91 24.85
N SER A 99 -21.25 12.99 24.41
CA SER A 99 -20.87 13.70 23.19
C SER A 99 -20.94 15.19 23.43
N GLN A 100 -19.88 15.91 23.07
CA GLN A 100 -19.79 17.35 23.17
C GLN A 100 -19.03 17.90 21.96
N GLY A 101 -19.76 18.56 21.05
CA GLY A 101 -19.18 19.09 19.82
C GLY A 101 -18.59 17.99 18.94
N GLY A 102 -17.32 18.13 18.56
CA GLY A 102 -16.58 17.14 17.76
C GLY A 102 -15.97 16.00 18.56
N VAL A 103 -16.23 15.91 19.87
CA VAL A 103 -15.64 14.91 20.78
C VAL A 103 -16.73 13.98 21.30
N GLN A 104 -16.44 12.68 21.32
CA GLN A 104 -17.33 11.63 21.81
C GLN A 104 -16.54 10.69 22.72
N VAL A 105 -17.14 10.26 23.82
CA VAL A 105 -16.72 9.10 24.58
C VAL A 105 -17.70 7.99 24.22
N LYS A 106 -17.21 6.93 23.58
CA LYS A 106 -18.03 5.81 23.11
C LYS A 106 -17.15 4.60 22.87
N ASN A 107 -17.78 3.44 22.81
CA ASN A 107 -17.16 2.22 22.29
C ASN A 107 -16.96 2.36 20.77
N ALA A 108 -15.72 2.44 20.34
CA ALA A 108 -15.30 2.61 18.94
C ALA A 108 -14.78 1.30 18.33
N ASP A 109 -14.59 0.25 19.13
CA ASP A 109 -14.22 -1.08 18.65
C ASP A 109 -15.08 -2.23 19.23
N VAL A 110 -14.45 -3.33 19.63
CA VAL A 110 -15.12 -4.60 19.96
C VAL A 110 -15.00 -4.93 21.44
N ASP A 111 -14.18 -4.18 22.20
CA ASP A 111 -14.09 -4.39 23.63
C ASP A 111 -15.21 -3.67 24.40
N ALA A 112 -15.21 -3.76 25.74
CA ALA A 112 -16.21 -3.08 26.56
C ALA A 112 -15.75 -1.69 27.03
N ALA A 113 -14.47 -1.36 26.84
CA ALA A 113 -13.95 -0.06 27.21
C ALA A 113 -14.52 1.02 26.29
N LEU A 114 -14.52 2.26 26.79
CA LEU A 114 -14.91 3.40 25.99
C LEU A 114 -13.66 4.21 25.62
N GLU A 115 -13.59 4.58 24.35
CA GLU A 115 -12.51 5.35 23.75
C GLU A 115 -12.92 6.82 23.61
N LEU A 116 -11.90 7.67 23.47
CA LEU A 116 -12.09 9.07 23.15
C LEU A 116 -11.98 9.26 21.63
N VAL A 117 -13.08 9.69 21.02
CA VAL A 117 -13.21 9.84 19.56
C VAL A 117 -13.36 11.31 19.20
N PHE A 118 -12.47 11.82 18.36
CA PHE A 118 -12.52 13.19 17.83
C PHE A 118 -12.77 13.18 16.34
N THR A 119 -13.65 14.06 15.87
CA THR A 119 -13.79 14.35 14.43
C THR A 119 -13.15 15.69 14.12
N LEU A 120 -12.18 15.66 13.21
CA LEU A 120 -11.38 16.81 12.79
C LEU A 120 -11.63 17.10 11.32
N SER A 121 -11.83 18.36 10.97
CA SER A 121 -11.80 18.80 9.56
C SER A 121 -10.35 18.98 9.12
N ILE A 122 -9.98 18.42 7.97
CA ILE A 122 -8.65 18.62 7.38
C ILE A 122 -8.75 19.74 6.34
N GLU A 123 -7.97 20.79 6.55
CA GLU A 123 -7.82 21.87 5.59
C GLU A 123 -7.00 21.40 4.39
N ARG A 124 -7.31 21.91 3.19
CA ARG A 124 -6.68 21.45 1.94
C ARG A 124 -5.20 21.79 1.78
N GLU A 125 -4.62 22.57 2.69
CA GLU A 125 -3.26 23.09 2.55
C GLU A 125 -2.22 22.28 3.34
N ARG A 126 -2.61 21.64 4.45
CA ARG A 126 -1.68 20.87 5.30
C ARG A 126 -2.41 19.89 6.20
N LEU A 127 -1.73 18.82 6.57
CA LEU A 127 -2.17 17.93 7.64
C LEU A 127 -2.07 18.66 8.99
N PRO A 128 -3.06 18.49 9.89
CA PRO A 128 -3.08 19.19 11.17
C PRO A 128 -2.06 18.60 12.15
N ILE A 129 -1.56 19.46 13.05
CA ILE A 129 -0.96 19.01 14.31
C ILE A 129 -2.08 18.94 15.33
N ILE A 130 -2.20 17.80 16.02
CA ILE A 130 -3.29 17.54 16.97
C ILE A 130 -2.71 17.49 18.37
N ARG A 131 -3.14 18.39 19.26
CA ARG A 131 -2.79 18.34 20.68
C ARG A 131 -3.86 17.59 21.47
N ILE A 132 -3.43 16.60 22.25
CA ILE A 132 -4.24 15.91 23.26
C ILE A 132 -3.73 16.35 24.62
N GLU A 133 -4.54 17.11 25.36
CA GLU A 133 -4.23 17.49 26.74
C GLU A 133 -4.75 16.41 27.69
N GLN A 134 -4.04 16.18 28.80
CA GLN A 134 -4.43 15.16 29.76
C GLN A 134 -5.85 15.37 30.28
N GLY A 135 -6.16 16.59 30.75
CA GLY A 135 -7.47 16.88 31.35
C GLY A 135 -7.80 15.86 32.45
N GLY A 136 -8.83 15.04 32.22
CA GLY A 136 -9.24 13.94 33.10
C GLY A 136 -8.82 12.53 32.66
N LEU A 137 -7.95 12.42 31.65
CA LEU A 137 -7.42 11.14 31.19
C LEU A 137 -6.45 10.53 32.22
N PRO A 138 -6.47 9.21 32.42
CA PRO A 138 -5.53 8.55 33.31
C PRO A 138 -4.11 8.59 32.73
N ASP A 139 -3.09 8.50 33.60
CA ASP A 139 -1.68 8.38 33.18
C ASP A 139 -1.37 6.95 32.74
N VAL A 140 -1.80 6.62 31.53
CA VAL A 140 -1.66 5.29 30.93
C VAL A 140 -0.99 5.38 29.56
N SER A 141 -0.57 4.21 29.06
CA SER A 141 -0.10 4.07 27.69
C SER A 141 -1.28 4.15 26.72
N LEU A 142 -1.19 5.02 25.72
CA LEU A 142 -2.24 5.27 24.74
C LEU A 142 -1.93 4.56 23.42
N THR A 143 -2.98 4.02 22.81
CA THR A 143 -3.04 3.62 21.41
C THR A 143 -3.88 4.63 20.65
N ILE A 144 -3.35 5.16 19.57
CA ILE A 144 -3.95 6.25 18.81
C ILE A 144 -4.14 5.79 17.37
N ARG A 145 -5.39 5.70 16.94
CA ARG A 145 -5.77 5.37 15.56
C ARG A 145 -6.31 6.62 14.87
N VAL A 146 -5.87 6.89 13.65
CA VAL A 146 -6.34 8.01 12.83
C VAL A 146 -6.95 7.47 11.56
N LEU A 147 -8.21 7.80 11.29
CA LEU A 147 -8.96 7.35 10.11
C LEU A 147 -9.31 8.55 9.23
N GLY A 148 -8.79 8.58 8.00
CA GLY A 148 -9.11 9.64 7.03
C GLY A 148 -10.40 9.33 6.26
N LEU A 149 -11.30 10.30 6.16
CA LEU A 149 -12.60 10.19 5.50
C LEU A 149 -12.70 11.17 4.31
N GLN A 150 -13.44 10.78 3.28
CA GLN A 150 -13.88 11.66 2.18
C GLN A 150 -15.03 12.59 2.63
N ALA A 151 -15.45 13.54 1.78
CA ALA A 151 -16.55 14.49 2.06
C ALA A 151 -17.88 13.83 2.42
N SER A 152 -18.14 12.67 1.84
CA SER A 152 -19.41 11.94 1.93
C SER A 152 -19.09 10.46 2.00
N PRO A 153 -18.50 10.01 3.12
CA PRO A 153 -18.09 8.63 3.25
C PRO A 153 -19.34 7.76 3.36
N ALA A 154 -19.33 6.60 2.69
CA ALA A 154 -20.22 5.54 3.10
C ALA A 154 -19.91 5.15 4.56
N PRO A 155 -20.88 4.73 5.37
CA PRO A 155 -20.64 4.28 6.73
C PRO A 155 -19.51 3.24 6.79
N GLY A 156 -18.51 3.46 7.65
CA GLY A 156 -17.35 2.57 7.78
C GLY A 156 -16.31 2.66 6.65
N SER A 157 -16.50 3.53 5.66
CA SER A 157 -15.48 3.77 4.63
C SER A 157 -14.51 4.85 5.06
N PHE A 158 -13.26 4.47 5.26
CA PHE A 158 -12.12 5.36 5.42
C PHE A 158 -11.15 5.12 4.28
N VAL A 159 -10.45 6.18 3.86
CA VAL A 159 -9.54 6.19 2.71
C VAL A 159 -8.09 6.34 3.13
N ALA A 160 -7.82 6.72 4.37
CA ALA A 160 -6.48 6.74 4.95
C ALA A 160 -6.49 6.19 6.37
N ARG A 161 -5.36 5.65 6.82
CA ARG A 161 -5.16 5.14 8.18
C ARG A 161 -3.79 5.53 8.71
N GLY A 162 -3.73 5.82 10.00
CA GLY A 162 -2.51 5.92 10.77
C GLY A 162 -2.68 5.36 12.16
N GLU A 163 -1.57 4.97 12.77
CA GLU A 163 -1.56 4.32 14.08
C GLU A 163 -0.28 4.66 14.85
N LEU A 164 -0.43 4.90 16.15
CA LEU A 164 0.66 5.11 17.09
C LEU A 164 0.33 4.35 18.37
N MET A 165 1.23 3.47 18.80
CA MET A 165 1.09 2.69 20.03
C MET A 165 2.09 3.17 21.07
N GLY A 166 1.76 3.04 22.35
CA GLY A 166 2.69 3.33 23.43
C GLY A 166 2.85 4.81 23.77
N ALA A 167 1.97 5.68 23.28
CA ALA A 167 2.09 7.11 23.51
C ALA A 167 1.75 7.47 24.96
N ARG A 168 2.42 8.48 25.53
CA ARG A 168 2.14 8.96 26.89
C ARG A 168 2.09 10.48 26.89
N LEU A 169 1.23 11.01 27.75
CA LEU A 169 1.11 12.45 28.00
C LEU A 169 2.28 12.88 28.92
N ALA A 170 2.93 14.01 28.62
CA ALA A 170 4.03 14.52 29.44
C ALA A 170 4.10 16.06 29.44
N ALA A 171 4.86 16.61 30.38
CA ALA A 171 5.18 18.03 30.48
C ALA A 171 6.72 18.21 30.46
N PRO A 172 7.31 18.85 29.43
CA PRO A 172 6.66 19.45 28.26
C PRO A 172 6.03 18.41 27.31
N PRO A 173 5.04 18.80 26.49
CA PRO A 173 4.37 17.88 25.56
C PRO A 173 5.33 17.34 24.50
N PRO A 174 5.45 16.01 24.32
CA PRO A 174 6.26 15.45 23.26
C PRO A 174 5.56 15.58 21.91
N MET A 175 6.35 15.86 20.86
CA MET A 175 5.90 15.75 19.48
C MET A 175 6.09 14.31 19.00
N MET A 176 4.98 13.62 18.70
CA MET A 176 4.98 12.27 18.15
C MET A 176 4.52 12.29 16.69
N THR A 177 5.15 11.47 15.87
CA THR A 177 4.76 11.30 14.47
C THR A 177 3.82 10.11 14.33
N VAL A 178 2.71 10.30 13.61
CA VAL A 178 1.77 9.23 13.25
C VAL A 178 1.88 9.01 11.75
N PRO A 179 2.41 7.86 11.29
CA PRO A 179 2.38 7.50 9.88
C PRO A 179 0.94 7.47 9.40
N PHE A 180 0.58 8.29 8.41
CA PHE A 180 -0.80 8.45 7.96
C PHE A 180 -0.86 8.31 6.45
N ASN A 181 -1.40 7.19 5.97
CA ASN A 181 -1.30 6.81 4.56
C ASN A 181 -2.64 6.43 3.96
N LEU A 182 -2.80 6.69 2.65
CA LEU A 182 -3.91 6.20 1.86
C LEU A 182 -3.97 4.69 1.91
N ARG A 183 -5.18 4.12 1.92
CA ARG A 183 -5.35 2.69 1.80
C ARG A 183 -5.07 2.22 0.37
N PRO A 184 -4.63 0.95 0.17
CA PRO A 184 -4.33 0.42 -1.16
C PRO A 184 -5.44 0.64 -2.19
N GLU A 185 -6.71 0.56 -1.76
CA GLU A 185 -7.87 0.61 -2.67
C GLU A 185 -8.15 2.00 -3.27
N VAL A 186 -7.54 3.06 -2.72
CA VAL A 186 -7.71 4.44 -3.21
C VAL A 186 -6.42 5.06 -3.74
N ARG A 187 -5.28 4.35 -3.64
CA ARG A 187 -4.02 4.79 -4.22
C ARG A 187 -4.09 4.72 -5.75
N PRO A 188 -3.31 5.54 -6.47
CA PRO A 188 -3.09 5.31 -7.88
C PRO A 188 -2.63 3.88 -8.18
N PRO A 189 -3.05 3.28 -9.31
CA PRO A 189 -2.56 1.97 -9.72
C PRO A 189 -1.04 1.98 -9.95
N ARG A 190 -0.39 0.85 -9.64
CA ARG A 190 1.04 0.62 -9.86
C ARG A 190 1.25 -0.68 -10.61
N VAL A 191 2.42 -0.80 -11.23
CA VAL A 191 2.89 -2.09 -11.75
C VAL A 191 3.65 -2.73 -10.60
N GLU A 192 3.16 -3.87 -10.11
CA GLU A 192 3.79 -4.58 -9.00
C GLU A 192 4.87 -5.53 -9.50
N ARG A 193 4.64 -6.12 -10.68
CA ARG A 193 5.56 -7.08 -11.28
C ARG A 193 5.42 -7.13 -12.79
N VAL A 194 6.54 -7.36 -13.46
CA VAL A 194 6.60 -7.80 -14.85
C VAL A 194 7.38 -9.10 -14.89
N LEU A 195 6.95 -10.06 -15.72
CA LEU A 195 7.66 -11.31 -15.98
C LEU A 195 8.09 -11.37 -17.45
N PRO A 196 9.38 -11.60 -17.76
CA PRO A 196 10.51 -11.74 -16.84
C PRO A 196 10.74 -10.52 -15.93
N ASP A 197 11.24 -10.77 -14.72
CA ASP A 197 11.45 -9.73 -13.69
C ASP A 197 12.43 -8.64 -14.17
N ASP A 198 12.28 -7.43 -13.64
CA ASP A 198 13.20 -6.32 -13.87
C ASP A 198 14.62 -6.65 -13.35
N GLY A 199 15.63 -6.37 -14.18
CA GLY A 199 17.01 -6.85 -14.03
C GLY A 199 17.19 -8.36 -14.23
N GLY A 200 16.12 -9.11 -14.51
CA GLY A 200 16.12 -10.56 -14.60
C GLY A 200 16.72 -11.09 -15.90
N VAL A 201 17.19 -12.34 -15.84
CA VAL A 201 17.65 -13.10 -17.01
C VAL A 201 16.75 -14.31 -17.21
N ALA A 202 16.02 -14.35 -18.32
CA ALA A 202 15.28 -15.54 -18.70
C ALA A 202 16.20 -16.50 -19.46
N LEU A 203 16.41 -17.69 -18.89
CA LEU A 203 17.19 -18.80 -19.50
C LEU A 203 16.36 -19.52 -20.57
N ARG A 204 15.84 -18.77 -21.53
CA ARG A 204 15.01 -19.26 -22.63
C ARG A 204 15.32 -18.48 -23.89
N CYS A 205 15.31 -19.19 -25.01
CA CYS A 205 15.53 -18.56 -26.31
C CYS A 205 14.36 -17.74 -26.82
N ALA A 206 13.16 -17.94 -26.27
CA ALA A 206 11.99 -17.18 -26.63
C ALA A 206 11.08 -16.94 -25.42
N VAL A 207 10.52 -15.74 -25.33
CA VAL A 207 9.48 -15.37 -24.37
C VAL A 207 8.21 -15.03 -25.16
N PRO A 208 7.25 -15.96 -25.29
CA PRO A 208 6.07 -15.73 -26.14
C PRO A 208 5.13 -14.66 -25.57
N SER A 209 5.20 -14.39 -24.27
CA SER A 209 4.40 -13.37 -23.61
C SER A 209 5.08 -12.79 -22.39
N LEU A 210 4.87 -11.51 -22.13
CA LEU A 210 5.11 -10.89 -20.83
C LEU A 210 3.87 -11.02 -19.96
N VAL A 211 4.06 -11.15 -18.64
CA VAL A 211 2.96 -11.07 -17.66
C VAL A 211 3.19 -9.83 -16.81
N ILE A 212 2.17 -8.97 -16.70
CA ILE A 212 2.23 -7.73 -15.91
C ILE A 212 1.17 -7.85 -14.82
N SER A 213 1.55 -7.65 -13.56
CA SER A 213 0.60 -7.54 -12.44
C SER A 213 0.51 -6.10 -11.95
N PHE A 214 -0.71 -5.68 -11.63
CA PHE A 214 -1.02 -4.34 -11.15
C PHE A 214 -1.56 -4.38 -9.73
N SER A 215 -1.34 -3.31 -8.97
CA SER A 215 -1.86 -3.18 -7.61
C SER A 215 -3.38 -2.96 -7.55
N ARG A 216 -4.00 -2.58 -8.67
CA ARG A 216 -5.44 -2.31 -8.81
C ARG A 216 -5.94 -2.70 -10.20
N PRO A 217 -7.24 -3.03 -10.34
CA PRO A 217 -7.82 -3.36 -11.63
C PRO A 217 -7.66 -2.24 -12.66
N ILE A 218 -7.09 -2.57 -13.82
CA ILE A 218 -6.81 -1.65 -14.90
C ILE A 218 -7.96 -1.60 -15.91
N ASP A 219 -8.26 -0.40 -16.42
CA ASP A 219 -9.10 -0.24 -17.60
C ASP A 219 -8.38 -0.82 -18.83
N GLU A 220 -8.87 -1.95 -19.33
CA GLU A 220 -8.26 -2.68 -20.43
C GLU A 220 -8.15 -1.82 -21.70
N ALA A 221 -9.10 -0.92 -21.96
CA ALA A 221 -9.05 -0.04 -23.11
C ALA A 221 -7.85 0.93 -23.03
N SER A 222 -7.56 1.47 -21.84
CA SER A 222 -6.38 2.32 -21.62
C SER A 222 -5.06 1.56 -21.83
N LEU A 223 -4.97 0.29 -21.43
CA LEU A 223 -3.76 -0.53 -21.63
C LEU A 223 -3.58 -0.98 -23.08
N ARG A 224 -4.66 -1.11 -23.84
CA ARG A 224 -4.64 -1.44 -25.29
C ARG A 224 -4.37 -0.22 -26.17
N ALA A 225 -4.38 0.99 -25.61
CA ALA A 225 -4.16 2.21 -26.39
C ALA A 225 -2.77 2.22 -27.06
N PRO A 226 -2.63 2.80 -28.28
CA PRO A 226 -1.34 2.90 -28.94
C PRO A 226 -0.27 3.56 -28.04
N GLY A 227 0.86 2.90 -27.85
CA GLY A 227 1.95 3.38 -27.01
C GLY A 227 1.77 3.17 -25.50
N ALA A 228 0.67 2.55 -25.05
CA ALA A 228 0.47 2.23 -23.64
C ALA A 228 1.45 1.18 -23.12
N VAL A 229 1.80 0.19 -23.96
CA VAL A 229 2.86 -0.78 -23.72
C VAL A 229 3.84 -0.71 -24.88
N ALA A 230 5.12 -0.49 -24.58
CA ALA A 230 6.20 -0.48 -25.56
C ALA A 230 7.31 -1.42 -25.11
N ILE A 231 7.89 -2.17 -26.05
CA ILE A 231 9.02 -3.07 -25.80
C ILE A 231 10.14 -2.69 -26.77
N THR A 232 11.36 -2.53 -26.25
CA THR A 232 12.54 -2.19 -27.04
C THR A 232 13.62 -3.26 -26.86
N PRO A 233 14.20 -3.81 -27.94
CA PRO A 233 13.87 -3.59 -29.35
C PRO A 233 12.43 -4.05 -29.69
N ASP A 234 11.84 -3.43 -30.71
CA ASP A 234 10.45 -3.68 -31.12
C ASP A 234 10.25 -5.17 -31.50
N PRO A 235 9.41 -5.93 -30.76
CA PRO A 235 9.14 -7.32 -31.06
C PRO A 235 8.15 -7.51 -32.21
N GLY A 236 7.67 -6.43 -32.84
CA GLY A 236 6.59 -6.43 -33.80
C GLY A 236 5.21 -6.28 -33.13
N PRO A 237 4.12 -6.63 -33.83
CA PRO A 237 2.77 -6.40 -33.30
C PRO A 237 2.54 -7.21 -32.02
N ILE A 238 2.16 -6.51 -30.95
CA ILE A 238 1.80 -7.12 -29.67
C ILE A 238 0.28 -7.27 -29.54
N SER A 239 -0.16 -8.27 -28.79
CA SER A 239 -1.54 -8.37 -28.34
C SER A 239 -1.59 -8.40 -26.82
N VAL A 240 -2.39 -7.51 -26.24
CA VAL A 240 -2.67 -7.49 -24.82
C VAL A 240 -3.92 -8.34 -24.56
N ALA A 241 -3.98 -9.04 -23.45
CA ALA A 241 -5.18 -9.67 -22.91
C ALA A 241 -5.21 -9.46 -21.40
N MET A 242 -6.35 -9.04 -20.87
CA MET A 242 -6.54 -8.87 -19.43
C MET A 242 -7.24 -10.10 -18.85
N ASP A 243 -6.88 -10.48 -17.63
CA ASP A 243 -7.65 -11.45 -16.87
C ASP A 243 -8.98 -10.85 -16.37
N PRO A 244 -9.95 -11.67 -15.92
CA PRO A 244 -11.24 -11.14 -15.45
C PRO A 244 -11.15 -10.21 -14.24
N SER A 245 -10.06 -10.26 -13.46
CA SER A 245 -9.88 -9.37 -12.30
C SER A 245 -9.39 -7.98 -12.69
N GLY A 246 -8.82 -7.82 -13.89
CA GLY A 246 -8.17 -6.57 -14.31
C GLY A 246 -6.80 -6.36 -13.67
N LEU A 247 -6.31 -7.30 -12.85
CA LEU A 247 -5.05 -7.18 -12.13
C LEU A 247 -3.88 -7.76 -12.91
N VAL A 248 -4.13 -8.62 -13.90
CA VAL A 248 -3.07 -9.31 -14.64
C VAL A 248 -3.26 -9.17 -16.13
N ALA A 249 -2.27 -8.57 -16.80
CA ALA A 249 -2.19 -8.54 -18.25
C ALA A 249 -1.21 -9.58 -18.78
N ASN A 250 -1.61 -10.28 -19.84
CA ASN A 250 -0.71 -11.03 -20.70
C ASN A 250 -0.45 -10.22 -21.98
N VAL A 251 0.82 -9.93 -22.26
CA VAL A 251 1.25 -9.24 -23.48
C VAL A 251 1.95 -10.25 -24.37
N ALA A 252 1.21 -10.82 -25.31
CA ALA A 252 1.76 -11.76 -26.28
C ALA A 252 2.59 -11.02 -27.34
N THR A 253 3.76 -11.59 -27.65
CA THR A 253 4.74 -11.04 -28.57
C THR A 253 5.20 -12.11 -29.55
N PRO A 254 5.36 -11.81 -30.84
CA PRO A 254 5.76 -12.82 -31.81
C PRO A 254 7.28 -13.07 -31.82
N ARG A 255 8.11 -12.16 -31.26
CA ARG A 255 9.57 -12.16 -31.49
C ARG A 255 10.44 -11.65 -30.33
N LEU A 256 10.11 -11.94 -29.07
CA LEU A 256 11.12 -11.83 -28.01
C LEU A 256 12.05 -13.05 -28.09
N VAL A 257 13.04 -13.01 -28.98
CA VAL A 257 13.97 -14.11 -29.26
C VAL A 257 15.40 -13.65 -28.98
N GLY A 258 16.09 -14.34 -28.07
CA GLY A 258 17.41 -13.95 -27.57
C GLY A 258 18.57 -14.60 -28.31
N VAL A 259 18.95 -14.16 -29.52
CA VAL A 259 20.21 -14.64 -30.11
C VAL A 259 21.38 -13.89 -29.46
N GLY A 260 22.15 -14.57 -28.61
CA GLY A 260 23.40 -14.03 -28.06
C GLY A 260 23.25 -13.04 -26.89
N GLY A 261 22.25 -13.20 -26.02
CA GLY A 261 22.12 -12.35 -24.82
C GLY A 261 21.49 -11.00 -25.13
N LEU A 262 20.25 -10.99 -25.64
CA LEU A 262 19.56 -9.74 -25.97
C LEU A 262 18.88 -9.14 -24.73
N ALA A 263 19.14 -7.87 -24.47
CA ALA A 263 18.44 -7.08 -23.47
C ALA A 263 17.20 -6.42 -24.08
N TYR A 264 16.11 -6.45 -23.33
CA TYR A 264 14.84 -5.83 -23.65
C TYR A 264 14.45 -4.84 -22.55
N ARG A 265 13.78 -3.77 -22.95
CA ARG A 265 13.18 -2.77 -22.08
C ARG A 265 11.68 -2.76 -22.28
N VAL A 266 10.92 -2.84 -21.20
CA VAL A 266 9.47 -2.72 -21.17
C VAL A 266 9.12 -1.36 -20.58
N ALA A 267 8.28 -0.62 -21.29
CA ALA A 267 7.70 0.63 -20.82
C ALA A 267 6.18 0.51 -20.80
N ILE A 268 5.56 0.90 -19.68
CA ILE A 268 4.11 1.02 -19.55
C ILE A 268 3.80 2.49 -19.26
N ALA A 269 3.03 3.14 -20.13
CA ALA A 269 2.82 4.58 -20.07
C ALA A 269 2.02 5.01 -18.83
N SER A 270 2.33 6.19 -18.27
CA SER A 270 1.57 6.79 -17.16
C SER A 270 0.09 7.05 -17.50
N ALA A 271 -0.26 7.12 -18.79
CA ALA A 271 -1.63 7.32 -19.25
C ALA A 271 -2.53 6.08 -19.10
N VAL A 272 -1.98 4.90 -18.77
CA VAL A 272 -2.77 3.72 -18.38
C VAL A 272 -3.52 4.03 -17.09
N ARG A 273 -4.80 3.63 -17.02
CA ARG A 273 -5.69 4.00 -15.91
C ARG A 273 -6.30 2.79 -15.22
N ASP A 274 -6.66 2.94 -13.96
CA ASP A 274 -7.57 2.02 -13.29
C ASP A 274 -9.02 2.20 -13.76
N LEU A 275 -9.92 1.34 -13.25
CA LEU A 275 -11.36 1.44 -13.53
C LEU A 275 -12.01 2.73 -13.00
N ALA A 276 -11.37 3.45 -12.07
CA ALA A 276 -11.82 4.74 -11.56
C ALA A 276 -11.24 5.92 -12.37
N GLY A 277 -10.45 5.66 -13.40
CA GLY A 277 -9.81 6.66 -14.26
C GLY A 277 -8.53 7.26 -13.68
N GLN A 278 -7.98 6.76 -12.57
CA GLN A 278 -6.72 7.23 -12.02
C GLN A 278 -5.54 6.71 -12.86
N PRO A 279 -4.58 7.57 -13.25
CA PRO A 279 -3.41 7.16 -14.04
C PRO A 279 -2.41 6.35 -13.20
N LEU A 280 -1.52 5.59 -13.86
CA LEU A 280 -0.39 4.94 -13.20
C LEU A 280 0.53 5.96 -12.53
N ASP A 281 0.98 5.63 -11.33
CA ASP A 281 1.98 6.38 -10.56
C ASP A 281 2.82 5.39 -9.74
N GLN A 282 4.00 5.09 -10.26
CA GLN A 282 4.93 4.13 -9.65
C GLN A 282 5.58 4.66 -8.37
N VAL A 283 5.83 5.97 -8.29
CA VAL A 283 6.65 6.57 -7.25
C VAL A 283 5.90 7.74 -6.63
N ALA A 284 5.19 7.44 -5.53
CA ALA A 284 4.38 8.44 -4.83
C ALA A 284 5.16 9.72 -4.48
N ALA A 285 6.44 9.62 -4.12
CA ALA A 285 7.27 10.76 -3.76
C ALA A 285 7.53 11.73 -4.92
N GLU A 286 7.33 11.30 -6.16
CA GLU A 286 7.55 12.11 -7.35
C GLU A 286 6.27 12.80 -7.79
N ALA A 287 6.38 14.08 -8.18
CA ALA A 287 5.22 14.82 -8.66
C ALA A 287 4.74 14.30 -10.01
N GLY A 288 3.42 14.13 -10.15
CA GLY A 288 2.77 13.72 -11.40
C GLY A 288 2.47 12.22 -11.47
N ALA A 289 2.03 11.77 -12.64
CA ALA A 289 1.77 10.37 -12.92
C ALA A 289 2.96 9.76 -13.68
N GLN A 290 3.53 8.68 -13.16
CA GLN A 290 4.71 8.00 -13.70
C GLN A 290 4.34 6.64 -14.27
N GLY A 291 4.87 6.37 -15.46
CA GLY A 291 4.80 5.05 -16.08
C GLY A 291 5.76 4.08 -15.40
N TYR A 292 5.70 2.83 -15.81
CA TYR A 292 6.68 1.81 -15.41
C TYR A 292 7.77 1.68 -16.47
N LEU A 293 9.00 1.44 -16.01
CA LEU A 293 10.12 1.06 -16.83
C LEU A 293 10.86 -0.11 -16.17
N GLY A 294 11.12 -1.17 -16.94
CA GLY A 294 11.90 -2.31 -16.48
C GLY A 294 12.73 -2.89 -17.62
N ASP A 295 13.89 -3.45 -17.29
CA ASP A 295 14.82 -4.08 -18.21
C ASP A 295 14.90 -5.59 -17.91
N PHE A 296 14.98 -6.44 -18.91
CA PHE A 296 15.27 -7.87 -18.72
C PHE A 296 16.15 -8.39 -19.86
N SER A 297 16.83 -9.50 -19.66
CA SER A 297 17.67 -10.12 -20.70
C SER A 297 17.23 -11.54 -21.01
N LEU A 298 17.38 -11.96 -22.26
CA LEU A 298 17.20 -13.33 -22.71
C LEU A 298 18.55 -13.98 -22.96
N SER A 299 18.84 -15.08 -22.27
CA SER A 299 20.03 -15.89 -22.53
C SER A 299 19.64 -17.22 -23.18
N CYS A 300 20.11 -17.41 -24.41
CA CYS A 300 20.19 -18.70 -25.09
C CYS A 300 21.53 -19.38 -24.72
N GLU A 301 21.84 -19.49 -23.44
CA GLU A 301 22.87 -20.47 -23.09
C GLU A 301 22.24 -21.84 -23.36
N PRO A 302 22.93 -22.77 -24.07
CA PRO A 302 22.48 -24.15 -24.07
C PRO A 302 22.29 -24.54 -22.60
N PRO A 303 21.22 -25.30 -22.23
CA PRO A 303 21.14 -25.83 -20.87
C PRO A 303 22.52 -26.40 -20.57
N PRO A 304 23.13 -26.09 -19.40
CA PRO A 304 24.44 -26.62 -19.08
C PRO A 304 24.37 -28.08 -19.44
N THR A 305 25.20 -28.52 -20.40
CA THR A 305 25.26 -29.93 -20.75
C THR A 305 25.54 -30.59 -19.43
N GLU A 306 24.53 -31.26 -18.86
CA GLU A 306 24.72 -32.02 -17.65
C GLU A 306 25.98 -32.85 -17.95
N PRO A 307 27.02 -32.76 -17.12
CA PRO A 307 28.20 -33.58 -17.34
C PRO A 307 27.67 -35.00 -17.52
N THR A 308 27.95 -35.58 -18.68
CA THR A 308 27.54 -36.96 -19.01
C THR A 308 28.33 -37.98 -18.19
N GLU A 309 29.21 -37.49 -17.30
CA GLU A 309 29.72 -38.27 -16.19
C GLU A 309 28.72 -38.25 -15.02
N PRO A 310 28.27 -39.43 -14.54
CA PRO A 310 27.47 -39.50 -13.33
C PRO A 310 28.21 -38.75 -12.20
N PRO A 311 27.53 -37.86 -11.45
CA PRO A 311 28.16 -36.95 -10.48
C PRO A 311 28.96 -37.60 -9.34
N CYS A 312 29.06 -38.93 -9.33
CA CYS A 312 30.01 -39.67 -8.53
C CYS A 312 30.32 -41.03 -9.19
N ALA A 313 31.58 -41.25 -9.57
CA ALA A 313 32.15 -42.58 -9.71
C ALA A 313 32.40 -43.15 -8.30
N PRO A 314 32.45 -44.49 -8.09
CA PRO A 314 32.70 -45.09 -6.77
C PRO A 314 33.96 -44.56 -6.06
N ASP A 315 34.87 -43.95 -6.81
CA ASP A 315 36.15 -43.41 -6.32
C ASP A 315 36.15 -41.87 -6.14
N TYR A 316 35.06 -41.17 -6.51
CA TYR A 316 34.90 -39.72 -6.29
C TYR A 316 34.13 -39.43 -5.00
N ALA A 317 34.73 -38.59 -4.15
CA ALA A 317 34.13 -38.20 -2.88
C ALA A 317 33.00 -37.19 -3.10
N CYS A 318 31.76 -37.59 -2.77
CA CYS A 318 30.69 -36.63 -2.51
C CYS A 318 31.12 -35.66 -1.39
N PRO A 319 30.59 -34.42 -1.35
CA PRO A 319 30.81 -33.50 -0.23
C PRO A 319 30.55 -34.20 1.12
N LEU A 320 31.35 -33.87 2.14
CA LEU A 320 31.28 -34.49 3.47
C LEU A 320 29.83 -34.62 3.94
N GLY A 321 29.37 -35.86 4.13
CA GLY A 321 28.01 -36.17 4.58
C GLY A 321 27.05 -36.68 3.50
N ALA A 322 27.47 -36.92 2.26
CA ALA A 322 26.67 -37.57 1.21
C ALA A 322 27.27 -38.91 0.73
N ALA A 323 26.43 -39.80 0.18
CA ALA A 323 26.82 -41.07 -0.45
C ALA A 323 26.36 -41.14 -1.91
N CYS A 324 27.20 -41.74 -2.75
CA CYS A 324 26.85 -42.02 -4.13
C CYS A 324 25.92 -43.23 -4.22
N VAL A 325 24.69 -43.04 -4.72
CA VAL A 325 23.74 -44.13 -4.99
C VAL A 325 23.23 -43.95 -6.41
N GLY A 326 23.50 -44.92 -7.28
CA GLY A 326 23.06 -44.87 -8.68
C GLY A 326 23.65 -43.70 -9.48
N GLY A 327 24.85 -43.23 -9.13
CA GLY A 327 25.52 -42.11 -9.79
C GLY A 327 25.12 -40.73 -9.28
N VAL A 328 24.32 -40.62 -8.21
CA VAL A 328 23.92 -39.35 -7.59
C VAL A 328 24.39 -39.27 -6.14
N CYS A 329 25.01 -38.15 -5.76
CA CYS A 329 25.35 -37.87 -4.36
C CYS A 329 24.08 -37.54 -3.57
N LEU A 330 23.62 -38.50 -2.77
CA LEU A 330 22.49 -38.33 -1.86
C LEU A 330 23.01 -38.06 -0.44
N PRO A 331 22.51 -37.02 0.27
CA PRO A 331 22.88 -36.77 1.65
C PRO A 331 22.63 -38.00 2.50
N ARG A 332 23.66 -38.41 3.25
CA ARG A 332 23.77 -39.77 3.77
C ARG A 332 22.77 -40.04 4.87
N ASP A 333 22.36 -39.01 5.60
CA ASP A 333 21.22 -39.00 6.52
C ASP A 333 20.94 -37.53 6.85
N CYS A 334 19.68 -37.12 7.02
CA CYS A 334 19.44 -35.89 7.78
C CYS A 334 20.09 -36.10 9.14
N PRO A 335 20.99 -35.22 9.59
CA PRO A 335 21.60 -35.35 10.91
C PRO A 335 20.47 -35.28 11.93
N VAL A 336 20.06 -36.44 12.45
CA VAL A 336 19.09 -36.49 13.55
C VAL A 336 19.83 -36.09 14.83
N PRO A 337 19.25 -35.23 15.67
CA PRO A 337 17.97 -34.56 15.49
C PRO A 337 18.11 -33.15 14.87
N CYS A 338 17.18 -32.81 13.97
CA CYS A 338 16.93 -31.42 13.59
C CYS A 338 16.63 -30.60 14.86
N PRO A 339 17.16 -29.37 14.98
CA PRO A 339 16.88 -28.51 16.14
C PRO A 339 15.37 -28.25 16.27
N GLY A 340 14.91 -28.10 17.52
CA GLY A 340 13.51 -28.16 17.93
C GLY A 340 12.53 -27.39 17.03
N GLY A 341 11.38 -28.02 16.75
CA GLY A 341 10.36 -27.48 15.87
C GLY A 341 10.59 -27.73 14.37
N ARG A 342 11.59 -28.56 14.01
CA ARG A 342 11.92 -28.87 12.60
C ARG A 342 11.89 -30.36 12.30
N VAL A 343 11.49 -30.70 11.08
CA VAL A 343 11.53 -32.06 10.52
C VAL A 343 12.43 -32.13 9.29
N CYS A 344 12.97 -33.33 9.04
CA CYS A 344 13.79 -33.59 7.87
C CYS A 344 12.94 -33.72 6.60
N ASP A 345 13.11 -32.82 5.66
CA ASP A 345 12.66 -33.03 4.28
C ASP A 345 13.73 -33.86 3.55
N ARG A 346 13.53 -35.18 3.44
CA ARG A 346 14.49 -36.08 2.77
C ARG A 346 14.66 -35.80 1.27
N LEU A 347 13.65 -35.23 0.62
CA LEU A 347 13.73 -34.90 -0.81
C LEU A 347 14.63 -33.69 -1.04
N ARG A 348 14.61 -32.74 -0.11
CA ARG A 348 15.44 -31.53 -0.17
C ARG A 348 16.70 -31.63 0.69
N ALA A 349 16.81 -32.69 1.48
CA ALA A 349 17.88 -32.96 2.44
C ALA A 349 18.18 -31.80 3.39
N LEU A 350 17.13 -31.17 3.93
CA LEU A 350 17.25 -30.05 4.86
C LEU A 350 16.19 -30.12 5.97
N CYS A 351 16.52 -29.57 7.14
CA CYS A 351 15.56 -29.42 8.23
C CYS A 351 14.63 -28.25 7.91
N VAL A 352 13.36 -28.53 7.64
CA VAL A 352 12.29 -27.54 7.46
C VAL A 352 11.49 -27.40 8.74
N ASP A 353 10.75 -26.30 8.87
CA ASP A 353 9.83 -26.10 9.99
C ASP A 353 8.76 -27.20 10.00
N ASP A 354 8.55 -27.80 11.16
CA ASP A 354 7.53 -28.82 11.38
C ASP A 354 6.16 -28.15 11.35
N CYS A 355 5.38 -28.45 10.31
CA CYS A 355 4.06 -27.85 10.14
C CYS A 355 3.06 -28.21 11.24
N ARG A 356 3.43 -29.10 12.16
CA ARG A 356 2.63 -29.48 13.34
C ARG A 356 2.93 -28.62 14.57
N ALA A 357 4.04 -27.88 14.58
CA ALA A 357 4.51 -27.18 15.77
C ALA A 357 3.67 -25.95 16.14
N ASP A 358 2.89 -25.40 15.19
CA ASP A 358 2.09 -24.21 15.41
C ASP A 358 0.65 -24.37 14.86
N ALA A 359 -0.31 -24.59 15.76
CA ALA A 359 -1.71 -24.85 15.40
C ALA A 359 -2.46 -23.59 14.95
N LEU A 360 -1.92 -22.40 15.22
CA LEU A 360 -2.55 -21.11 14.90
C LEU A 360 -2.11 -20.59 13.52
N PHE A 361 -0.91 -20.95 13.07
CA PHE A 361 -0.37 -20.52 11.77
C PHE A 361 0.33 -21.69 11.08
N SER A 362 -0.36 -22.31 10.11
CA SER A 362 0.26 -23.34 9.28
C SER A 362 1.41 -22.72 8.48
N PRO A 363 2.67 -23.20 8.61
CA PRO A 363 3.79 -22.70 7.82
C PRO A 363 3.74 -23.20 6.36
N CYS A 364 2.73 -23.99 5.99
CA CYS A 364 2.53 -24.43 4.63
C CYS A 364 1.95 -23.32 3.76
N ALA A 365 2.47 -23.20 2.54
CA ALA A 365 1.84 -22.40 1.51
C ALA A 365 0.37 -22.83 1.30
N PRO A 366 -0.54 -21.92 0.89
CA PRO A 366 -1.99 -22.17 0.81
C PRO A 366 -2.40 -23.42 0.02
N GLU A 367 -1.60 -23.78 -0.98
CA GLU A 367 -1.80 -24.92 -1.87
C GLU A 367 -1.28 -26.25 -1.31
N ARG A 368 -0.54 -26.25 -0.20
CA ARG A 368 0.02 -27.45 0.43
C ARG A 368 -0.66 -27.73 1.76
N ARG A 369 -0.78 -29.02 2.09
CA ARG A 369 -1.32 -29.46 3.37
C ARG A 369 -0.20 -30.01 4.24
N CYS A 370 -0.32 -29.80 5.54
CA CYS A 370 0.57 -30.42 6.50
C CYS A 370 0.32 -31.94 6.53
N ASP A 371 1.33 -32.73 6.20
CA ASP A 371 1.32 -34.18 6.41
C ASP A 371 1.60 -34.44 7.90
N THR A 372 0.56 -34.79 8.64
CA THR A 372 0.63 -35.00 10.09
C THR A 372 1.56 -36.14 10.50
N THR A 373 1.88 -37.07 9.60
CA THR A 373 2.80 -38.17 9.86
C THR A 373 4.25 -37.72 9.75
N SER A 374 4.57 -36.97 8.69
CA SER A 374 5.96 -36.54 8.42
C SER A 374 6.32 -35.16 8.97
N GLY A 375 5.34 -34.31 9.28
CA GLY A 375 5.54 -32.90 9.64
C GLY A 375 5.89 -31.99 8.45
N LEU A 376 5.81 -32.49 7.22
CA LEU A 376 6.16 -31.78 6.00
C LEU A 376 4.94 -31.17 5.30
N CYS A 377 5.11 -30.01 4.67
CA CYS A 377 4.11 -29.43 3.78
C CYS A 377 4.15 -30.12 2.41
N ARG A 378 3.08 -30.83 2.05
CA ARG A 378 2.95 -31.60 0.80
C ARG A 378 1.80 -31.11 -0.07
#